data_AF-M3DFI4-F1
#
_entry.id   AF-M3DFI4-F1
#
_cell.length_a   1.000
_cell.length_b   1.000
_cell.length_c   1.000
_cell.angle_alpha   90.00
_cell.angle_beta   90.00
_cell.angle_gamma   90.00
#
_symmetry.space_group_name_H-M   'P 1'
#
loop_
_entity.id
_entity.type
_entity.pdbx_description
1 polymer ?
#
loop_
_entity_poly.entity_id
_entity_poly.type
_entity_poly.pdbx_seq_one_letter_code
_entity_poly.pdbx_strand_id
1 'polypeptide(L)'
;MAGLRRVRTPHVPSPLMDHDALTRQYITGPLGGEIRAALDWARTISSSGDPSTLELFLHPDDAANLPHGVRLHGYRVCRSIGVPRGQALVFDRPWGRYIRRGEYPTA
;
A
#
# COMPACT_ATOMS: atom_id res chain seq x y z
N MET A 1 14.86 -56.07 1.20
CA MET A 1 14.50 -54.85 1.96
C MET A 1 15.02 -53.63 1.19
N ALA A 2 14.14 -52.88 0.54
CA ALA A 2 14.53 -51.75 -0.32
C ALA A 2 14.54 -50.45 0.50
N GLY A 3 15.72 -49.84 0.64
CA GLY A 3 15.89 -48.55 1.31
C GLY A 3 15.42 -47.39 0.42
N LEU A 4 14.31 -46.75 0.80
CA LEU A 4 13.88 -45.50 0.20
C LEU A 4 14.89 -44.39 0.52
N ARG A 5 15.69 -44.02 -0.48
CA ARG A 5 16.49 -42.79 -0.47
C ARG A 5 15.53 -41.61 -0.42
N ARG A 6 15.52 -40.90 0.72
CA ARG A 6 14.87 -39.59 0.85
C ARG A 6 15.51 -38.63 -0.14
N VAL A 7 14.77 -38.28 -1.19
CA VAL A 7 15.08 -37.16 -2.07
C VAL A 7 15.03 -35.90 -1.21
N ARG A 8 16.20 -35.32 -0.91
CA ARG A 8 16.29 -33.96 -0.37
C ARG A 8 15.82 -33.03 -1.48
N THR A 9 14.60 -32.54 -1.38
CA THR A 9 14.17 -31.38 -2.15
C THR A 9 15.14 -30.23 -1.83
N PRO A 10 15.74 -29.58 -2.84
CA PRO A 10 16.51 -28.37 -2.59
C PRO A 10 15.55 -27.34 -1.98
N HIS A 11 15.91 -26.83 -0.80
CA HIS A 11 15.23 -25.72 -0.19
C HIS A 11 15.48 -24.51 -1.11
N VAL A 12 14.52 -24.23 -2.00
CA VAL A 12 14.49 -22.96 -2.71
C VAL A 12 14.37 -21.89 -1.62
N PRO A 13 15.30 -20.93 -1.49
CA PRO A 13 15.09 -19.81 -0.61
C PRO A 13 13.85 -19.10 -1.14
N SER A 14 12.79 -19.08 -0.34
CA SER A 14 11.69 -18.15 -0.55
C SER A 14 12.32 -16.76 -0.72
N PRO A 15 11.88 -15.93 -1.68
CA PRO A 15 12.35 -14.56 -1.74
C PRO A 15 11.96 -13.92 -0.42
N LEU A 16 12.91 -13.85 0.51
CA LEU A 16 12.83 -13.05 1.72
C LEU A 16 12.59 -11.64 1.18
N MET A 17 11.33 -11.20 1.22
CA MET A 17 11.01 -9.80 1.00
C MET A 17 11.99 -9.01 1.86
N ASP A 18 12.79 -8.16 1.23
CA ASP A 18 13.73 -7.32 1.94
C ASP A 18 12.91 -6.30 2.72
N HIS A 19 12.68 -6.61 4.00
CA HIS A 19 11.84 -5.81 4.88
C HIS A 19 12.45 -4.41 5.07
N ASP A 20 13.77 -4.27 4.99
CA ASP A 20 14.44 -2.97 5.06
C ASP A 20 14.23 -2.16 3.78
N ALA A 21 14.21 -2.81 2.61
CA ALA A 21 13.88 -2.15 1.35
C ALA A 21 12.42 -1.69 1.33
N LEU A 22 11.48 -2.54 1.78
CA LEU A 22 10.06 -2.17 1.89
C LEU A 22 9.85 -1.03 2.88
N THR A 23 10.52 -1.07 4.04
CA THR A 23 10.46 0.01 5.03
C THR A 23 10.99 1.32 4.46
N ARG A 24 12.13 1.27 3.76
CA ARG A 24 12.68 2.45 3.08
C ARG A 24 11.76 2.98 2.00
N GLN A 25 11.11 2.13 1.23
CA GLN A 25 10.24 2.59 0.14
C GLN A 25 8.92 3.18 0.65
N TYR A 26 8.21 2.49 1.54
CA TYR A 26 6.83 2.82 1.90
C TYR A 26 6.68 3.52 3.25
N ILE A 27 7.72 3.58 4.08
CA ILE A 27 7.64 4.20 5.43
C ILE A 27 8.54 5.43 5.54
N THR A 28 9.83 5.30 5.22
CA THR A 28 10.81 6.37 5.51
C THR A 28 11.30 7.14 4.29
N GLY A 29 11.08 6.63 3.08
CA GLY A 29 11.50 7.25 1.83
C GLY A 29 10.47 8.23 1.24
N PRO A 30 10.75 8.78 0.04
CA PRO A 30 9.92 9.80 -0.59
C PRO A 30 8.45 9.36 -0.76
N LEU A 31 8.23 8.14 -1.26
CA LEU A 31 6.90 7.58 -1.42
C LEU A 31 6.21 7.36 -0.07
N GLY A 32 6.94 6.89 0.94
CA GLY A 32 6.41 6.78 2.31
C GLY A 32 5.99 8.13 2.90
N GLY A 33 6.77 9.18 2.65
CA GLY A 33 6.42 10.55 3.01
C GLY A 33 5.13 11.02 2.32
N GLU A 34 4.99 10.75 1.01
CA GLU A 34 3.77 11.08 0.26
C GLU A 34 2.55 10.28 0.72
N ILE A 35 2.70 8.98 0.97
CA ILE A 35 1.65 8.14 1.56
C ILE A 35 1.19 8.73 2.88
N ARG A 36 2.14 9.06 3.77
CA ARG A 36 1.81 9.61 5.09
C ARG A 36 1.09 10.95 4.98
N ALA A 37 1.59 11.85 4.15
CA ALA A 37 0.97 13.16 3.93
C ALA A 37 -0.45 13.03 3.34
N ALA A 38 -0.66 12.11 2.38
CA ALA A 38 -1.97 11.86 1.80
C ALA A 38 -2.96 11.28 2.84
N LEU A 39 -2.51 10.34 3.67
CA LEU A 39 -3.31 9.74 4.74
C LEU A 39 -3.64 10.74 5.85
N ASP A 40 -2.67 11.54 6.28
CA ASP A 40 -2.87 12.56 7.31
C ASP A 40 -3.84 13.63 6.81
N TRP A 41 -3.71 14.09 5.57
CA TRP A 41 -4.70 14.98 4.96
C TRP A 41 -6.09 14.33 4.87
N ALA A 42 -6.18 13.10 4.37
CA ALA A 42 -7.46 12.39 4.27
C ALA A 42 -8.16 12.22 5.62
N ARG A 43 -7.41 12.03 6.71
CA ARG A 43 -7.98 12.00 8.07
C ARG A 43 -8.60 13.33 8.50
N THR A 44 -8.03 14.46 8.07
CA THR A 44 -8.59 15.78 8.40
C THR A 44 -9.88 16.10 7.64
N ILE A 45 -10.07 15.46 6.48
CA ILE A 45 -11.13 15.78 5.53
C ILE A 45 -12.23 14.71 5.51
N SER A 46 -11.91 13.44 5.78
CA SER A 46 -12.85 12.33 5.65
C SER A 46 -14.07 12.49 6.55
N SER A 47 -15.23 12.09 6.04
CA SER A 47 -16.50 12.18 6.80
C SER A 47 -16.58 11.25 8.00
N SER A 48 -15.89 10.10 7.97
CA SER A 48 -15.99 9.09 9.01
C SER A 48 -14.82 9.16 10.00
N GLY A 49 -13.67 9.66 9.57
CA GLY A 49 -12.40 9.53 10.28
C GLY A 49 -11.93 8.07 10.45
N ASP A 50 -12.67 7.09 9.95
CA ASP A 50 -12.39 5.65 10.13
C ASP A 50 -11.45 5.15 9.00
N PRO A 51 -10.23 4.70 9.34
CA PRO A 51 -9.30 4.10 8.38
C PRO A 51 -9.87 2.92 7.61
N SER A 52 -10.85 2.20 8.15
CA SER A 52 -11.50 1.08 7.47
C SER A 52 -12.30 1.52 6.24
N THR A 53 -12.75 2.77 6.22
CA THR A 53 -13.56 3.35 5.14
C THR A 53 -12.72 3.99 4.04
N LEU A 54 -11.42 4.14 4.28
CA LEU A 54 -10.47 4.76 3.38
C LEU A 54 -9.62 3.71 2.66
N GLU A 55 -9.38 3.91 1.37
CA GLU A 55 -8.52 3.05 0.56
C GLU A 55 -7.35 3.87 -0.01
N LEU A 56 -6.13 3.33 0.12
CA LEU A 56 -4.90 3.95 -0.38
C LEU A 56 -4.62 3.44 -1.79
N PHE A 57 -4.55 4.35 -2.75
CA PHE A 57 -4.25 4.06 -4.13
C PHE A 57 -2.82 4.50 -4.50
N LEU A 58 -2.07 3.55 -5.06
CA LEU A 58 -0.71 3.76 -5.57
C LEU A 58 -0.63 3.39 -7.06
N HIS A 59 0.37 3.93 -7.75
CA HIS A 59 0.69 3.47 -9.11
C HIS A 59 1.11 1.98 -9.05
N PRO A 60 0.74 1.13 -10.05
CA PRO A 60 1.09 -0.28 -10.05
C PRO A 60 2.59 -0.55 -9.91
N ASP A 61 3.45 0.25 -10.57
CA ASP A 61 4.90 0.13 -10.47
C ASP A 61 5.44 0.44 -9.08
N ASP A 62 4.86 1.44 -8.41
CA ASP A 62 5.26 1.80 -7.05
C ASP A 62 4.84 0.74 -6.03
N ALA A 63 3.81 -0.05 -6.35
CA ALA A 63 3.28 -1.13 -5.52
C ALA A 63 3.58 -2.53 -6.05
N ALA A 64 4.53 -2.66 -7.00
CA ALA A 64 4.84 -3.92 -7.67
C ALA A 64 5.36 -4.99 -6.69
N ASN A 65 6.08 -4.55 -5.66
CA ASN A 65 6.67 -5.40 -4.63
C ASN A 65 5.72 -5.71 -3.47
N LEU A 66 4.50 -5.15 -3.48
CA LEU A 66 3.52 -5.38 -2.43
C LEU A 66 2.60 -6.56 -2.79
N PRO A 67 2.24 -7.44 -1.85
CA PRO A 67 1.24 -8.47 -2.11
C PRO A 67 -0.16 -7.83 -2.30
N HIS A 68 -1.03 -8.52 -3.04
CA HIS A 68 -2.42 -8.07 -3.18
C HIS A 68 -3.14 -8.06 -1.83
N GLY A 69 -3.91 -7.01 -1.55
CA GLY A 69 -4.66 -6.87 -0.30
C GLY A 69 -3.83 -6.49 0.92
N VAL A 70 -2.54 -6.16 0.74
CA VAL A 70 -1.72 -5.64 1.84
C VAL A 70 -2.31 -4.36 2.43
N ARG A 71 -2.01 -4.10 3.70
CA ARG A 71 -2.35 -2.86 4.37
C ARG A 71 -1.09 -2.07 4.69
N LEU A 72 -1.08 -0.78 4.38
CA LEU A 72 -0.05 0.17 4.79
C LEU A 72 -0.67 1.18 5.75
N HIS A 73 -0.06 1.38 6.91
CA HIS A 73 -0.59 2.26 7.98
C HIS A 73 -2.04 1.94 8.41
N GLY A 74 -2.50 0.69 8.23
CA GLY A 74 -3.87 0.27 8.50
C GLY A 74 -4.84 0.44 7.31
N TYR A 75 -4.41 1.05 6.21
CA TYR A 75 -5.22 1.30 5.01
C TYR A 75 -5.02 0.21 3.98
N ARG A 76 -6.11 -0.24 3.35
CA ARG A 76 -6.04 -1.20 2.25
C ARG A 76 -5.34 -0.56 1.06
N VAL A 77 -4.33 -1.24 0.51
CA VAL A 77 -3.63 -0.78 -0.69
C VAL A 77 -4.34 -1.29 -1.94
N CYS A 78 -4.68 -0.35 -2.81
CA CYS A 78 -5.22 -0.54 -4.14
C CYS A 78 -4.21 -0.03 -5.18
N ARG A 79 -4.21 -0.63 -6.38
CA ARG A 79 -3.32 -0.24 -7.48
C ARG A 79 -4.15 0.38 -8.60
N SER A 80 -3.73 1.53 -9.11
CA SER A 80 -4.42 2.21 -10.21
C SER A 80 -3.45 3.00 -11.09
N ILE A 81 -3.52 2.81 -12.41
CA ILE A 81 -2.76 3.59 -13.40
C ILE A 81 -3.16 5.08 -13.41
N GLY A 82 -4.29 5.44 -12.78
CA GLY A 82 -4.73 6.83 -12.63
C GLY A 82 -3.97 7.60 -11.54
N VAL A 83 -3.14 6.93 -10.73
CA VAL A 83 -2.29 7.57 -9.72
C VAL A 83 -0.91 7.82 -10.34
N PRO A 84 -0.38 9.05 -10.40
CA PRO A 84 0.96 9.29 -10.91
C PRO A 84 2.03 8.54 -10.10
N ARG A 85 3.12 8.11 -10.76
CA ARG A 85 4.26 7.49 -10.08
C ARG A 85 4.84 8.42 -8.99
N GLY A 86 5.21 7.84 -7.86
CA GLY A 86 5.72 8.54 -6.67
C GLY A 86 4.64 9.26 -5.86
N GLN A 87 3.36 9.14 -6.23
CA GLN A 87 2.25 9.79 -5.52
C GLN A 87 1.31 8.76 -4.89
N ALA A 88 0.50 9.25 -3.94
CA ALA A 88 -0.54 8.50 -3.27
C ALA A 88 -1.87 9.24 -3.36
N LEU A 89 -2.95 8.51 -3.61
CA LEU A 89 -4.32 9.02 -3.54
C LEU A 89 -5.09 8.25 -2.47
N VAL A 90 -6.02 8.92 -1.79
CA VAL A 90 -6.90 8.26 -0.83
C VAL A 90 -8.33 8.34 -1.35
N PHE A 91 -9.04 7.22 -1.37
CA PHE A 91 -10.45 7.18 -1.72
C PHE A 91 -11.29 7.02 -0.46
N ASP A 92 -12.24 7.93 -0.27
CA ASP A 92 -13.23 7.86 0.82
C ASP A 92 -14.47 7.14 0.30
N ARG A 93 -14.69 5.90 0.76
CA ARG A 93 -15.81 5.06 0.32
C ARG A 93 -17.17 5.68 0.67
N PRO A 94 -17.43 6.17 1.90
CA PRO A 94 -18.65 6.90 2.24
C PRO A 94 -18.98 8.04 1.28
N TRP A 95 -17.98 8.79 0.81
CA TRP A 95 -18.20 9.88 -0.13
C TRP A 95 -18.16 9.46 -1.61
N GLY A 96 -17.62 8.29 -1.91
CA GLY A 96 -17.43 7.86 -3.28
C GLY A 96 -16.45 8.73 -4.08
N ARG A 97 -15.50 9.42 -3.43
CA ARG A 97 -14.56 10.34 -4.10
C ARG A 97 -13.12 10.20 -3.61
N TYR A 98 -12.19 10.59 -4.48
CA TYR A 98 -10.78 10.74 -4.11
C TYR A 98 -10.58 12.02 -3.32
N ILE A 99 -9.87 11.90 -2.20
CA ILE A 99 -9.36 13.03 -1.44
C ILE A 99 -7.97 13.37 -1.99
N ARG A 100 -7.84 14.60 -2.47
CA ARG A 100 -6.57 15.15 -2.93
C ARG A 100 -6.02 16.12 -1.91
N ARG A 101 -4.71 16.04 -1.68
CA ARG A 101 -4.01 16.93 -0.75
C ARG A 101 -4.16 18.37 -1.19
N GLY A 102 -4.61 19.24 -0.29
CA GLY A 102 -4.82 20.67 -0.55
C GLY A 102 -6.17 21.01 -1.20
N GLU A 103 -6.99 20.03 -1.55
CA GLU A 103 -8.35 20.26 -2.03
C GLU A 103 -9.34 20.05 -0.88
N TYR A 104 -10.15 21.07 -0.60
CA TYR A 104 -11.30 20.91 0.28
C TYR A 104 -12.48 20.37 -0.52
N PRO A 105 -13.22 19.40 0.03
CA PRO A 105 -14.44 18.94 -0.60
C PRO A 105 -15.45 20.09 -0.59
N THR A 106 -15.72 20.65 -1.77
CA THR A 106 -16.83 21.59 -1.93
C THR A 106 -18.14 20.85 -1.68
N ALA A 107 -19.01 21.48 -0.88
CA ALA A 107 -20.33 20.99 -0.49
C ALA A 107 -21.28 20.92 -1.69
#